data_AF-A0A135VE40-F1
#
_entry.id   AF-A0A135VE40-F1
#
_cell.length_a   1.000
_cell.length_b   1.000
_cell.length_c   1.000
_cell.angle_alpha   90.00
_cell.angle_beta   90.00
_cell.angle_gamma   90.00
#
_symmetry.space_group_name_H-M   'P 1'
#
loop_
_entity.id
_entity.type
_entity.pdbx_description
1 polymer ?
#
loop_
_entity_poly.entity_id
_entity_poly.type
_entity_poly.pdbx_seq_one_letter_code
_entity_poly.pdbx_strand_id
1 'polypeptide(L)'
;MSENKQKLIDLVMRENVSSIQIIADRLEITDHEVIKLINGLIDSGELIGALTEDSKRFYKSEVKLSQAPKIEREDTLPSFLSFNTKPAVTTAIVGIIVLAGGLVVNAFATDEIEGNFAAILILFGMMIFVIGLYSLSKRKTPA
;
A
#
# COMPACT_ATOMS: atom_id res chain seq x y z
N MET A 1 -29.24 -28.16 -29.08
CA MET A 1 -28.08 -27.48 -28.47
C MET A 1 -27.42 -28.45 -27.52
N SER A 2 -26.09 -28.63 -27.56
CA SER A 2 -25.42 -29.56 -26.65
C SER A 2 -25.44 -29.01 -25.22
N GLU A 3 -25.74 -29.86 -24.24
CA GLU A 3 -25.87 -29.51 -22.82
C GLU A 3 -24.66 -28.70 -22.29
N ASN A 4 -23.47 -28.99 -22.81
CA ASN A 4 -22.22 -28.33 -22.44
C ASN A 4 -22.15 -26.86 -22.89
N LYS A 5 -22.82 -26.47 -23.99
CA LYS A 5 -22.87 -25.06 -24.43
C LYS A 5 -23.70 -24.21 -23.46
N GLN A 6 -24.84 -24.73 -23.01
CA GLN A 6 -25.71 -24.03 -22.06
C GLN A 6 -25.02 -23.82 -20.71
N LYS A 7 -24.33 -24.86 -20.21
CA LYS A 7 -23.56 -24.81 -18.96
C LYS A 7 -22.37 -23.84 -19.07
N LEU A 8 -21.67 -23.83 -20.22
CA LEU A 8 -20.59 -22.88 -20.47
C LEU A 8 -21.08 -21.42 -20.41
N ILE A 9 -22.21 -21.12 -21.05
CA ILE A 9 -22.82 -19.78 -21.00
C ILE A 9 -23.18 -19.42 -19.56
N ASP A 10 -23.74 -20.35 -18.78
CA ASP A 10 -24.10 -20.10 -17.38
C ASP A 10 -22.87 -19.79 -16.50
N LEU A 11 -21.80 -20.56 -16.65
CA LEU A 11 -20.53 -20.34 -15.92
C LEU A 11 -19.88 -18.99 -16.24
N VAL A 12 -19.90 -18.59 -17.52
CA VAL A 12 -19.28 -17.35 -17.97
C VAL A 12 -20.15 -16.13 -17.69
N MET A 13 -21.48 -16.23 -17.89
CA MET A 13 -22.40 -15.09 -17.81
C MET A 13 -23.01 -14.88 -16.42
N ARG A 14 -23.31 -15.95 -15.68
CA ARG A 14 -23.91 -15.86 -14.34
C ARG A 14 -22.87 -15.95 -13.23
N GLU A 15 -21.94 -16.89 -13.35
CA GLU A 15 -20.93 -17.12 -12.31
C GLU A 15 -19.63 -16.30 -12.52
N ASN A 16 -19.51 -15.57 -13.63
CA ASN A 16 -18.34 -14.74 -13.97
C ASN A 16 -17.01 -15.51 -13.94
N VAL A 17 -17.01 -16.80 -14.28
CA VAL A 17 -15.79 -17.59 -14.36
C VAL A 17 -15.03 -17.25 -15.64
N SER A 18 -13.81 -16.75 -15.49
CA SER A 18 -12.95 -16.31 -16.61
C SER A 18 -11.81 -17.28 -16.94
N SER A 19 -11.48 -18.21 -16.04
CA SER A 19 -10.39 -19.17 -16.25
C SER A 19 -10.87 -20.38 -17.06
N ILE A 20 -10.20 -20.67 -18.17
CA ILE A 20 -10.52 -21.82 -19.04
C ILE A 20 -10.35 -23.13 -18.29
N GLN A 21 -9.31 -23.24 -17.46
CA GLN A 21 -9.05 -24.44 -16.67
C GLN A 21 -10.19 -24.73 -15.67
N ILE A 22 -10.72 -23.68 -15.02
CA ILE A 22 -11.84 -23.85 -14.07
C ILE A 22 -13.13 -24.26 -14.80
N ILE A 23 -13.33 -23.73 -16.01
CA ILE A 23 -14.45 -24.10 -16.88
C ILE A 23 -14.31 -25.55 -17.35
N ALA A 24 -13.10 -25.97 -17.74
CA ALA A 24 -12.78 -27.34 -18.15
C ALA A 24 -13.05 -28.33 -17.01
N ASP A 25 -12.56 -28.02 -15.81
CA ASP A 25 -12.77 -28.84 -14.61
C ASP A 25 -14.27 -29.00 -14.28
N ARG A 26 -15.07 -27.93 -14.41
CA ARG A 26 -16.52 -27.99 -14.13
C ARG A 26 -17.34 -28.67 -15.21
N LEU A 27 -16.89 -28.62 -16.46
CA LEU A 27 -17.56 -29.25 -17.59
C LEU A 27 -17.06 -30.69 -17.83
N GLU A 28 -16.05 -31.14 -17.08
CA GLU A 28 -15.38 -32.44 -17.24
C GLU A 28 -14.88 -32.68 -18.67
N ILE A 29 -14.37 -31.63 -19.31
CA ILE A 29 -13.83 -31.66 -20.67
C ILE A 29 -12.43 -31.06 -20.72
N THR A 30 -11.74 -31.23 -21.83
CA THR A 30 -10.37 -30.68 -21.98
C THR A 30 -10.38 -29.18 -22.26
N ASP A 31 -9.33 -28.47 -21.85
CA ASP A 31 -9.13 -27.04 -22.15
C ASP A 31 -9.28 -26.73 -23.65
N HIS A 32 -8.77 -27.61 -24.52
CA HIS A 32 -8.89 -27.47 -25.97
C HIS A 32 -10.34 -27.55 -26.46
N GLU A 33 -11.18 -28.37 -25.84
CA GLU A 33 -12.60 -28.45 -26.17
C GLU A 33 -13.38 -27.24 -25.65
N VAL A 34 -13.02 -26.72 -24.48
CA VAL A 34 -13.57 -25.45 -23.96
C VAL A 34 -13.26 -24.30 -24.93
N ILE A 35 -12.03 -24.18 -25.40
CA ILE A 35 -11.62 -23.14 -26.36
C ILE A 35 -12.42 -23.26 -27.67
N LYS A 36 -12.59 -24.49 -28.19
CA LYS A 36 -13.42 -24.71 -29.39
C LYS A 36 -14.89 -24.32 -29.15
N LEU A 37 -15.44 -24.63 -27.98
CA LEU A 37 -16.81 -24.26 -27.63
C LEU A 37 -16.97 -22.75 -27.49
N ILE A 38 -16.02 -22.07 -26.86
CA ILE A 38 -16.01 -20.61 -26.72
C ILE A 38 -15.92 -19.95 -28.09
N ASN A 39 -14.98 -20.35 -28.94
CA ASN A 39 -14.87 -19.80 -30.30
C ASN A 39 -16.15 -20.04 -31.11
N GLY A 40 -16.73 -21.24 -31.03
CA GLY A 40 -18.00 -21.54 -31.71
C GLY A 40 -19.21 -20.75 -31.17
N LEU A 41 -19.16 -20.28 -29.92
CA LEU A 41 -20.18 -19.41 -29.32
C LEU A 41 -19.94 -17.92 -29.62
N ILE A 42 -18.69 -17.51 -29.81
CA ILE A 42 -18.33 -16.18 -30.31
C ILE A 42 -18.78 -16.06 -31.77
N ASP A 43 -18.47 -17.06 -32.59
CA ASP A 43 -18.85 -17.09 -34.01
C ASP A 43 -20.38 -17.11 -34.20
N SER A 44 -21.13 -17.71 -33.28
CA SER A 44 -22.60 -17.69 -33.30
C SER A 44 -23.22 -16.42 -32.69
N GLY A 45 -22.40 -15.53 -32.12
CA GLY A 45 -22.85 -14.31 -31.45
C GLY A 45 -23.53 -14.55 -30.09
N GLU A 46 -23.47 -15.77 -29.55
CA GLU A 46 -24.03 -16.12 -28.24
C GLU A 46 -23.13 -15.67 -27.07
N LEU A 47 -21.82 -15.50 -27.33
CA LEU A 47 -20.85 -14.93 -26.39
C LEU A 47 -20.13 -13.73 -27.02
N ILE A 48 -20.03 -12.63 -26.27
CA ILE A 48 -19.29 -11.43 -26.70
C ILE A 48 -18.10 -11.26 -25.76
N GLY A 49 -16.89 -11.52 -26.26
CA GLY A 49 -15.65 -11.55 -25.46
C GLY A 49 -14.43 -11.90 -26.30
N ALA A 50 -13.27 -11.93 -25.64
CA ALA A 50 -12.00 -12.32 -26.24
C ALA A 50 -11.25 -13.29 -25.33
N LEU A 51 -10.59 -14.27 -25.93
CA LEU A 51 -9.59 -15.09 -25.25
C LEU A 51 -8.28 -14.30 -25.13
N THR A 52 -7.51 -14.56 -24.07
CA THR A 52 -6.15 -14.06 -23.92
C THR A 52 -5.20 -14.67 -24.94
N GLU A 53 -4.07 -14.01 -25.22
CA GLU A 53 -3.03 -14.53 -26.14
C GLU A 53 -2.50 -15.90 -25.71
N ASP A 54 -2.47 -16.17 -24.39
CA ASP A 54 -2.07 -17.45 -23.83
C ASP A 54 -3.19 -18.51 -23.82
N SER A 55 -4.40 -18.16 -24.29
CA SER A 55 -5.61 -18.99 -24.30
C SER A 55 -6.01 -19.57 -22.93
N LYS A 56 -5.54 -18.98 -21.83
CA LYS A 56 -5.85 -19.45 -20.47
C LYS A 56 -7.09 -18.80 -19.89
N ARG A 57 -7.52 -17.66 -20.43
CA ARG A 57 -8.63 -16.87 -19.88
C ARG A 57 -9.54 -16.34 -20.98
N PHE A 58 -10.82 -16.26 -20.66
CA PHE A 58 -11.83 -15.59 -21.47
C PHE A 58 -12.29 -14.32 -20.75
N TYR A 59 -12.21 -13.18 -21.44
CA TYR A 59 -12.70 -11.89 -20.98
C TYR A 59 -13.98 -11.52 -21.73
N LYS A 60 -15.08 -11.36 -21.00
CA LYS A 60 -16.34 -10.85 -21.55
C LYS A 60 -16.15 -9.38 -21.99
N SER A 61 -16.64 -9.02 -23.17
CA SER A 61 -16.52 -7.65 -23.71
C SER A 61 -17.41 -6.67 -22.94
N GLU A 62 -18.56 -7.14 -22.45
CA GLU A 62 -19.41 -6.39 -21.52
C GLU A 62 -18.97 -6.63 -20.07
N VAL A 63 -17.73 -6.29 -19.74
CA VAL A 63 -17.52 -5.81 -18.38
C VAL A 63 -18.20 -4.45 -18.36
N LYS A 64 -19.39 -4.36 -17.77
CA LYS A 64 -19.84 -3.09 -17.20
C LYS A 64 -18.72 -2.70 -16.24
N LEU A 65 -17.75 -1.91 -16.73
CA LEU A 65 -16.95 -1.04 -15.89
C LEU A 65 -18.00 -0.36 -15.04
N SER A 66 -18.03 -0.72 -13.77
CA SER A 66 -18.94 -0.13 -12.81
C SER A 66 -18.94 1.37 -13.11
N GLN A 67 -20.08 1.92 -13.55
CA GLN A 67 -20.32 3.34 -13.43
C GLN A 67 -20.56 3.66 -11.96
N ALA A 68 -19.69 3.14 -11.08
CA ALA A 68 -19.41 3.80 -9.84
C ALA A 68 -19.07 5.24 -10.27
N PRO A 69 -19.78 6.24 -9.75
CA PRO A 69 -19.42 7.62 -10.02
C PRO A 69 -17.92 7.72 -9.82
N LYS A 70 -17.23 8.33 -10.79
CA LYS A 70 -15.82 8.63 -10.65
C LYS A 70 -15.73 9.49 -9.39
N ILE A 71 -15.47 8.85 -8.25
CA ILE A 71 -15.19 9.55 -7.02
C ILE A 71 -13.93 10.30 -7.40
N GLU A 72 -14.05 11.62 -7.55
CA GLU A 72 -12.89 12.49 -7.56
C GLU A 72 -12.17 12.16 -6.26
N ARG A 73 -11.15 11.30 -6.35
CA ARG A 73 -10.17 11.19 -5.29
C ARG A 73 -9.55 12.57 -5.29
N GLU A 74 -10.00 13.41 -4.37
CA GLU A 74 -9.13 14.43 -3.85
C GLU A 74 -7.83 13.70 -3.53
N ASP A 75 -6.76 14.00 -4.27
CA ASP A 75 -5.40 13.57 -3.99
C ASP A 75 -4.90 14.27 -2.70
N THR A 76 -5.74 14.29 -1.67
CA THR A 76 -5.33 14.66 -0.33
C THR A 76 -4.44 13.52 0.14
N LEU A 77 -3.15 13.84 0.35
CA LEU A 77 -2.22 12.88 0.92
C LEU A 77 -2.88 12.28 2.18
N PRO A 78 -2.86 10.95 2.32
CA PRO A 78 -3.42 10.31 3.49
C PRO A 78 -2.90 10.96 4.77
N SER A 79 -3.77 11.13 5.78
CA SER A 79 -3.46 11.85 7.02
C SER A 79 -2.26 11.28 7.80
N PHE A 80 -1.84 10.04 7.52
CA PHE A 80 -0.61 9.45 8.08
C PHE A 80 0.68 9.98 7.45
N LEU A 81 0.63 10.55 6.23
CA LEU A 81 1.75 11.24 5.60
C LEU A 81 1.89 12.69 6.09
N SER A 82 0.83 13.29 6.62
CA SER A 82 0.82 14.67 7.13
C SER A 82 1.30 14.78 8.59
N PHE A 83 2.22 13.93 9.04
CA PHE A 83 2.77 14.05 10.40
C PHE A 83 3.74 15.24 10.48
N ASN A 84 3.39 16.23 11.32
CA ASN A 84 4.23 17.39 11.53
C ASN A 84 5.39 17.06 12.48
N THR A 85 6.59 16.82 11.93
CA THR A 85 7.82 16.53 12.68
C THR A 85 8.50 17.77 13.27
N LYS A 86 8.11 18.97 12.84
CA LYS A 86 8.76 20.24 13.23
C LYS A 86 8.95 20.41 14.74
N PRO A 87 7.94 20.19 15.61
CA PRO A 87 8.13 20.38 17.05
C PRO A 87 9.17 19.43 17.65
N ALA A 88 9.21 18.16 17.22
CA ALA A 88 10.20 17.20 17.70
C ALA A 88 11.62 17.56 17.25
N VAL A 89 11.76 17.99 15.99
CA VAL A 89 13.04 18.46 15.42
C VAL A 89 13.54 19.71 16.16
N THR A 90 12.66 20.69 16.40
CA THR A 90 13.03 21.90 17.15
C THR A 90 13.53 21.56 18.56
N THR A 91 12.84 20.68 19.27
CA THR A 91 13.26 20.25 20.62
C THR A 91 14.62 19.56 20.60
N ALA A 92 14.88 18.68 19.62
CA ALA A 92 16.18 18.05 19.46
C ALA A 92 17.29 19.08 19.17
N ILE A 93 17.05 20.07 18.31
CA ILE A 93 18.01 21.14 18.00
C ILE A 93 18.32 21.96 19.25
N VAL A 94 17.30 22.32 20.04
CA VAL A 94 17.51 23.04 21.32
C VAL A 94 18.39 22.23 22.26
N GLY A 95 18.16 20.92 22.38
CA GLY A 95 19.01 20.02 23.17
C GLY A 95 20.47 20.03 22.72
N ILE A 96 20.72 20.00 21.40
CA ILE A 96 22.07 20.10 20.83
C ILE A 96 22.74 21.42 21.18
N ILE A 97 22.02 22.54 21.08
CA ILE A 97 22.57 23.87 21.39
C ILE A 97 23.00 23.93 22.86
N VAL A 98 22.16 23.42 23.77
CA VAL A 98 22.48 23.36 25.21
C VAL A 98 23.70 22.46 25.46
N LEU A 99 23.76 21.29 24.81
CA LEU A 99 24.91 20.39 24.88
C LEU A 99 26.21 21.05 24.41
N ALA A 100 26.16 21.74 23.27
CA ALA A 100 27.32 22.47 22.74
C ALA A 100 27.77 23.57 23.68
N GLY A 101 26.84 24.32 24.28
CA GLY A 101 27.14 25.30 25.32
C GLY A 101 27.83 24.67 26.52
N GLY A 102 27.33 23.54 27.01
CA GLY A 102 27.93 22.82 28.14
C GLY A 102 29.34 22.30 27.82
N LEU A 103 29.57 21.80 26.60
CA LEU A 103 30.90 21.38 26.14
C LEU A 103 31.88 22.55 26.04
N VAL A 104 31.42 23.70 25.55
CA VAL A 104 32.25 24.92 25.50
C VAL A 104 32.62 25.36 26.91
N VAL A 105 31.66 25.44 27.83
CA VAL A 105 31.93 25.80 29.23
C VAL A 105 32.89 24.79 29.86
N ASN A 106 32.72 23.49 29.61
CA ASN A 106 33.62 22.45 30.12
C ASN A 106 35.05 22.62 29.59
N ALA A 107 35.22 22.99 28.31
CA ALA A 107 36.53 23.17 27.70
C ALA A 107 37.32 24.35 28.28
N PHE A 108 36.63 25.36 28.83
CA PHE A 108 37.22 26.53 29.48
C PHE A 108 37.16 26.46 31.02
N ALA A 109 36.65 25.37 31.59
CA ALA A 109 36.52 25.24 33.03
C ALA A 109 37.90 25.17 33.69
N THR A 110 38.14 26.05 34.67
CA THR A 110 39.43 26.11 35.39
C THR A 110 39.30 25.54 36.80
N ASP A 111 38.09 25.60 37.37
CA ASP A 111 37.76 25.16 38.72
C ASP A 111 36.72 24.02 38.73
N GLU A 112 36.70 23.22 39.81
CA GLU A 112 35.75 22.11 39.97
C GLU A 112 34.28 22.56 39.96
N ILE A 113 33.99 23.78 40.41
CA ILE A 113 32.63 24.34 40.41
C ILE A 113 32.14 24.56 38.98
N GLU A 114 32.99 25.12 38.11
CA GLU A 114 32.67 25.35 36.70
C GLU A 114 32.52 24.02 35.95
N GLY A 115 33.39 23.05 36.24
CA GLY A 115 33.30 21.70 35.69
C GLY A 115 32.00 20.99 36.07
N ASN A 116 31.60 21.08 37.34
CA ASN A 116 30.33 20.52 37.82
C ASN A 116 29.12 21.20 37.17
N PHE A 117 29.16 22.52 37.01
CA PHE A 117 28.13 23.26 36.30
C PHE A 117 28.03 22.84 34.83
N ALA A 118 29.17 22.72 34.15
CA ALA A 118 29.22 22.25 32.76
C ALA A 118 28.66 20.82 32.61
N ALA A 119 29.00 19.92 33.54
CA ALA A 119 28.48 18.55 33.56
C ALA A 119 26.94 18.51 33.71
N ILE A 120 26.37 19.34 34.58
CA ILE A 120 24.90 19.48 34.73
C ILE A 120 24.29 19.98 33.42
N LEU A 121 24.91 20.96 32.77
CA LEU A 121 24.43 21.57 31.53
C LEU A 121 24.46 20.56 30.36
N ILE A 122 25.51 19.74 30.28
CA ILE A 122 25.64 18.63 29.33
C ILE A 122 24.56 17.58 29.57
N LEU A 123 24.36 17.15 30.82
CA LEU A 123 23.32 16.17 31.18
C LEU A 123 21.93 16.67 30.80
N PHE A 124 21.64 17.94 31.09
CA PHE A 124 20.36 18.56 30.78
C PHE A 124 20.13 18.68 29.28
N GLY A 125 21.14 19.11 28.51
CA GLY A 125 21.08 19.14 27.05
C GLY A 125 20.85 17.76 26.43
N MET A 126 21.50 16.73 26.99
CA MET A 126 21.32 15.34 26.57
C MET A 126 19.89 14.84 26.83
N MET A 127 19.32 15.15 28.00
CA MET A 127 17.94 14.79 28.32
C MET A 127 16.95 15.41 27.33
N ILE A 128 17.08 16.72 27.05
CA ILE A 128 16.21 17.43 26.08
C ILE A 128 16.35 16.82 24.68
N PHE A 129 17.58 16.51 24.25
CA PHE A 129 17.84 15.91 22.96
C PHE A 129 17.16 14.53 22.82
N VAL A 130 17.31 13.67 23.83
CA VAL A 130 16.68 12.35 23.87
C VAL A 130 15.15 12.46 23.84
N ILE A 131 14.56 13.41 24.56
CA ILE A 131 13.12 13.66 24.52
C ILE A 131 12.67 14.08 23.12
N GLY A 132 13.40 14.98 22.46
CA GLY A 132 13.11 15.40 21.08
C GLY A 132 13.16 14.23 20.08
N LEU A 133 14.18 13.37 20.18
CA LEU A 133 14.30 12.17 19.36
C LEU A 133 13.19 11.15 19.65
N TYR A 134 12.83 10.96 20.91
CA TYR A 134 11.74 10.07 21.30
C TYR A 134 10.38 10.56 20.77
N SER A 135 10.12 11.87 20.83
CA SER A 135 8.93 12.46 20.23
C SER A 135 8.90 12.31 18.70
N LEU A 136 10.06 12.30 18.05
CA LEU A 136 10.18 12.04 16.61
C LEU A 136 9.91 10.55 16.27
N SER A 137 10.34 9.63 17.13
CA SER A 137 10.21 8.19 16.92
C SER A 137 8.81 7.64 17.20
N LYS A 138 8.02 8.32 18.05
CA LYS A 138 6.58 8.07 18.23
C LYS A 138 5.77 8.49 16.99
N ARG A 139 6.02 7.85 15.84
CA ARG A 139 5.07 7.81 14.73
C ARG A 139 3.89 6.96 15.19
N LYS A 140 2.69 7.54 15.22
CA LYS A 140 1.47 6.74 15.34
C LYS A 140 1.36 5.90 14.07
N THR A 141 1.62 4.59 14.19
CA THR A 141 1.20 3.62 13.18
C THR A 141 -0.33 3.66 13.12
N PRO A 142 -0.95 3.79 11.93
CA PRO A 142 -2.40 3.72 11.82
C PRO A 142 -2.87 2.34 12.31
N ALA A 143 -3.91 2.34 13.14
CA ALA A 143 -4.64 1.13 13.54
C ALA A 143 -5.69 0.78 12.48
#